data_AF-A0A1D7U4J1-F1
#
_entry.id   AF-A0A1D7U4J1-F1
#
_cell.length_a   1.000
_cell.length_b   1.000
_cell.length_c   1.000
_cell.angle_alpha   90.00
_cell.angle_beta   90.00
_cell.angle_gamma   90.00
#
_symmetry.space_group_name_H-M   'P 1'
#
loop_
_entity.id
_entity.type
_entity.pdbx_description
1 polymer ?
#
loop_
_entity_poly.entity_id
_entity_poly.type
_entity_poly.pdbx_seq_one_letter_code
_entity_poly.pdbx_strand_id
1 'polypeptide(L)'
;MSRISVVAILSALSIITAPWPATTATAQTIELGPNGLRVNPPEPFIEVPDRPRPRYEREGISEGEAVRIARREGLERVERVRQGRRGWVVAGIDVDGDDIRVIISNSGDVIDVQRE
;
A
#
# COMPACT_ATOMS: atom_id res chain seq x y z
N MET A 1 -21.44 -75.03 -37.79
CA MET A 1 -21.87 -75.07 -36.37
C MET A 1 -20.69 -74.65 -35.51
N SER A 2 -20.64 -73.39 -35.09
CA SER A 2 -19.62 -72.88 -34.18
C SER A 2 -20.26 -72.71 -32.80
N ARG A 3 -19.72 -73.40 -31.79
CA ARG A 3 -20.08 -73.24 -30.39
C ARG A 3 -18.89 -72.58 -29.70
N ILE A 4 -19.00 -71.27 -29.47
CA ILE A 4 -18.02 -70.55 -28.67
C ILE A 4 -18.61 -70.42 -27.27
N SER A 5 -17.97 -71.14 -26.35
CA SER A 5 -18.23 -71.13 -24.92
C SER A 5 -18.01 -69.73 -24.35
N VAL A 6 -18.96 -69.30 -23.54
CA VAL A 6 -18.84 -68.14 -22.65
C VAL A 6 -18.02 -68.58 -21.44
N VAL A 7 -16.92 -67.90 -21.16
CA VAL A 7 -16.38 -67.80 -19.80
C VAL A 7 -15.92 -66.37 -19.57
N ALA A 8 -16.59 -65.72 -18.63
CA ALA A 8 -16.27 -64.42 -18.08
C ALA A 8 -15.04 -64.51 -17.17
N ILE A 9 -14.15 -63.52 -17.23
CA ILE A 9 -13.18 -63.26 -16.17
C ILE A 9 -13.15 -61.75 -15.91
N LEU A 10 -13.47 -61.41 -14.67
CA LEU A 10 -13.38 -60.07 -14.09
C LEU A 10 -11.98 -59.47 -14.29
N SER A 11 -11.90 -58.17 -14.53
CA SER A 11 -10.68 -57.40 -14.32
C SER A 11 -11.03 -56.08 -13.66
N ALA A 12 -10.46 -55.91 -12.48
CA ALA A 12 -10.78 -54.85 -11.54
C ALA A 12 -10.39 -53.46 -12.05
N LEU A 13 -11.20 -52.50 -11.60
CA LEU A 13 -10.98 -51.07 -11.63
C LEU A 13 -9.58 -50.71 -11.10
N SER A 14 -8.81 -49.95 -11.88
CA SER A 14 -7.69 -49.15 -11.38
C SER A 14 -7.47 -47.97 -12.33
N ILE A 15 -8.21 -46.89 -12.09
CA ILE A 15 -7.89 -45.58 -12.67
C ILE A 15 -6.67 -45.07 -11.93
N ILE A 16 -5.48 -45.34 -12.46
CA ILE A 16 -4.25 -44.68 -12.00
C ILE A 16 -4.23 -43.31 -12.68
N THR A 17 -4.92 -42.34 -12.08
CA THR A 17 -4.63 -40.92 -12.32
C THR A 17 -3.29 -40.63 -11.66
N ALA A 18 -2.20 -40.81 -12.40
CA ALA A 18 -0.92 -40.26 -12.01
C ALA A 18 -1.01 -38.73 -12.12
N PRO A 19 -0.83 -37.95 -11.04
CA PRO A 19 -0.53 -36.54 -11.21
C PRO A 19 0.84 -36.48 -11.89
N TRP A 20 0.87 -36.03 -13.14
CA TRP A 20 2.13 -35.63 -13.76
C TRP A 20 2.79 -34.63 -12.81
N PRO A 21 4.11 -34.77 -12.51
CA PRO A 21 4.81 -33.68 -11.88
C PRO A 21 4.72 -32.50 -12.85
N ALA A 22 3.91 -31.50 -12.49
CA ALA A 22 4.00 -30.19 -13.10
C ALA A 22 5.38 -29.68 -12.73
N THR A 23 6.36 -29.93 -13.60
CA THR A 23 7.64 -29.24 -13.56
C THR A 23 7.30 -27.76 -13.67
N THR A 24 7.36 -27.07 -12.54
CA THR A 24 7.35 -25.61 -12.52
C THR A 24 8.69 -25.19 -13.10
N ALA A 25 8.73 -24.92 -14.40
CA ALA A 25 9.86 -24.27 -15.02
C ALA A 25 9.90 -22.82 -14.50
N THR A 26 10.58 -22.60 -13.38
CA THR A 26 10.96 -21.26 -12.94
C THR A 26 12.07 -20.77 -13.88
N ALA A 27 11.68 -20.12 -14.97
CA ALA A 27 12.61 -19.39 -15.80
C ALA A 27 13.07 -18.14 -15.03
N GLN A 28 14.05 -18.30 -14.13
CA GLN A 28 14.84 -17.18 -13.67
C GLN A 28 15.68 -16.74 -14.87
N THR A 29 15.37 -15.56 -15.41
CA THR A 29 16.08 -15.01 -16.57
C THR A 29 17.52 -14.75 -16.15
N ILE A 30 18.43 -15.59 -16.61
CA ILE A 30 19.87 -15.41 -16.46
C ILE A 30 20.32 -14.68 -17.74
N GLU A 31 20.71 -13.42 -17.62
CA GLU A 31 21.21 -12.64 -18.76
C GLU A 31 22.75 -12.78 -18.81
N LEU A 32 23.27 -13.47 -19.83
CA LEU A 32 24.70 -13.62 -20.07
C LEU A 32 25.20 -12.44 -20.92
N GLY A 33 25.97 -11.53 -20.31
CA GLY A 33 26.63 -10.43 -21.00
C GLY A 33 28.17 -10.56 -21.01
N PRO A 34 28.90 -9.70 -21.73
CA PRO A 34 30.38 -9.70 -21.80
C PRO A 34 31.10 -9.59 -20.44
N ASN A 35 30.39 -9.15 -19.41
CA ASN A 35 30.87 -9.00 -18.04
C ASN A 35 30.49 -10.17 -17.11
N GLY A 36 30.06 -11.32 -17.66
CA GLY A 36 29.78 -12.55 -16.92
C GLY A 36 28.32 -12.77 -16.49
N LEU A 37 28.10 -13.82 -15.69
CA LEU A 37 26.80 -14.23 -15.12
C LEU A 37 26.32 -13.21 -14.08
N ARG A 38 25.17 -12.57 -14.32
CA ARG A 38 24.49 -11.73 -13.32
C ARG A 38 23.22 -12.40 -12.83
N VAL A 39 23.23 -12.78 -11.55
CA VAL A 39 22.01 -13.14 -10.81
C VAL A 39 21.47 -11.83 -10.26
N ASN A 40 20.31 -11.37 -10.73
CA ASN A 40 19.58 -10.29 -10.07
C ASN A 40 18.83 -10.91 -8.88
N PRO A 41 19.26 -10.69 -7.63
CA PRO A 41 18.46 -11.11 -6.49
C PRO A 41 17.14 -10.34 -6.54
N PRO A 42 16.00 -10.93 -6.13
CA PRO A 42 14.84 -10.12 -5.80
C PRO A 42 15.31 -9.04 -4.82
N GLU A 43 14.96 -7.78 -5.10
CA GLU A 43 15.36 -6.66 -4.24
C GLU A 43 15.10 -7.06 -2.78
N PRO A 44 16.08 -6.90 -1.88
CA PRO A 44 15.79 -7.11 -0.47
C PRO A 44 14.65 -6.16 -0.16
N PHE A 45 13.49 -6.71 0.22
CA PHE A 45 12.48 -5.94 0.93
C PHE A 45 13.24 -5.31 2.08
N ILE A 46 13.49 -3.99 1.97
CA ILE A 46 13.94 -3.23 3.11
C ILE A 46 12.77 -3.35 4.06
N GLU A 47 12.87 -4.28 5.00
CA GLU A 47 12.03 -4.34 6.18
C GLU A 47 12.38 -3.05 6.92
N VAL A 48 11.69 -1.97 6.53
CA VAL A 48 11.72 -0.70 7.25
C VAL A 48 11.39 -1.13 8.68
N PRO A 49 12.29 -0.92 9.66
CA PRO A 49 12.00 -1.28 11.03
C PRO A 49 10.60 -0.76 11.34
N ASP A 50 9.75 -1.57 11.95
CA ASP A 50 8.47 -1.16 12.53
C ASP A 50 8.78 -0.09 13.59
N ARG A 51 9.17 1.10 13.14
CA ARG A 51 9.22 2.29 13.95
C ARG A 51 7.77 2.45 14.35
N PRO A 52 7.45 2.44 15.66
CA PRO A 52 6.10 2.70 16.09
C PRO A 52 5.70 4.03 15.44
N ARG A 53 4.80 3.98 14.45
CA ARG A 53 4.17 5.19 13.94
C ARG A 53 3.67 5.93 15.18
N PRO A 54 3.94 7.24 15.34
CA PRO A 54 3.54 7.95 16.54
C PRO A 54 2.09 7.59 16.87
N ARG A 55 1.86 6.94 18.02
CA ARG A 55 0.56 6.34 18.39
C ARG A 55 -0.58 7.38 18.45
N TYR A 56 -0.26 8.67 18.30
CA TYR A 56 -1.16 9.80 18.24
C TYR A 56 -1.93 9.93 16.90
N GLU A 57 -1.58 9.16 15.85
CA GLU A 57 -2.18 9.26 14.51
C GLU A 57 -3.63 8.74 14.40
N ARG A 58 -4.24 8.18 15.46
CA ARG A 58 -5.48 7.38 15.28
C ARG A 58 -6.78 7.97 15.83
N GLU A 59 -6.78 9.15 16.44
CA GLU A 59 -8.02 9.75 16.99
C GLU A 59 -8.36 11.14 16.43
N GLY A 60 -7.60 11.64 15.45
CA GLY A 60 -7.86 12.96 14.87
C GLY A 60 -7.61 13.04 13.37
N ILE A 61 -7.95 14.19 12.79
CA ILE A 61 -7.71 14.49 11.39
C ILE A 61 -6.22 14.43 11.05
N SER A 62 -5.92 14.01 9.82
CA SER A 62 -4.56 13.99 9.29
C SER A 62 -4.02 15.39 9.00
N GLU A 63 -2.70 15.53 8.86
CA GLU A 63 -2.05 16.77 8.44
C GLU A 63 -2.64 17.28 7.10
N GLY A 64 -2.79 16.39 6.12
CA GLY A 64 -3.35 16.74 4.82
C GLY A 64 -4.81 17.17 4.89
N GLU A 65 -5.58 16.62 5.83
CA GLU A 65 -6.95 17.07 6.08
C GLU A 65 -6.99 18.44 6.75
N ALA A 66 -6.10 18.71 7.70
CA ALA A 66 -5.94 20.04 8.29
C ALA A 66 -5.57 21.08 7.22
N VAL A 67 -4.65 20.76 6.31
CA VAL A 67 -4.32 21.63 5.17
C VAL A 67 -5.53 21.85 4.27
N ARG A 68 -6.31 20.80 3.98
CA ARG A 68 -7.52 20.92 3.15
C ARG A 68 -8.57 21.82 3.80
N ILE A 69 -8.76 21.71 5.12
CA ILE A 69 -9.64 22.59 5.90
C ILE A 69 -9.11 24.04 5.81
N ALA A 70 -7.83 24.27 6.10
CA ALA A 70 -7.25 25.60 6.04
C ALA A 70 -7.37 26.25 4.65
N ARG A 71 -7.23 25.48 3.57
CA ARG A 71 -7.46 25.96 2.20
C ARG A 71 -8.90 26.42 1.96
N ARG A 72 -9.89 25.79 2.60
CA ARG A 72 -11.29 26.26 2.52
C ARG A 72 -11.51 27.58 3.26
N GLU A 73 -10.66 27.89 4.24
CA GLU A 73 -10.69 29.16 5.00
C GLU A 73 -9.90 30.30 4.33
N GLY A 74 -9.35 30.07 3.13
CA GLY A 74 -8.66 31.09 2.33
C GLY A 74 -7.15 30.92 2.23
N LEU A 75 -6.55 29.89 2.83
CA LEU A 75 -5.11 29.63 2.69
C LEU A 75 -4.78 29.22 1.24
N GLU A 76 -3.90 29.98 0.59
CA GLU A 76 -3.42 29.69 -0.77
C GLU A 76 -2.08 28.94 -0.75
N ARG A 77 -1.09 29.51 -0.06
CA ARG A 77 0.26 28.95 0.06
C ARG A 77 0.52 28.50 1.48
N VAL A 78 0.77 27.20 1.67
CA VAL A 78 1.13 26.64 2.97
C VAL A 78 2.61 26.90 3.23
N GLU A 79 2.95 27.49 4.38
CA GLU A 79 4.34 27.71 4.79
C GLU A 79 4.74 26.85 5.99
N ARG A 80 3.77 26.59 6.88
CA ARG A 80 4.02 25.81 8.09
C ARG A 80 2.78 25.05 8.52
N VAL A 81 2.98 23.77 8.82
CA VAL A 81 1.97 22.92 9.45
C VAL A 81 2.55 22.35 10.74
N ARG A 82 1.80 22.46 11.84
CA ARG A 82 2.22 21.91 13.14
C ARG A 82 1.05 21.26 13.85
N GLN A 83 1.27 20.05 14.35
CA GLN A 83 0.35 19.42 15.29
C GLN A 83 0.63 19.94 16.71
N GLY A 84 -0.38 20.51 17.34
CA GLY A 84 -0.39 20.90 18.75
C GLY A 84 -1.16 19.91 19.62
N ARG A 85 -1.28 20.21 20.91
CA ARG A 85 -2.04 19.36 21.85
C ARG A 85 -3.54 19.28 21.56
N ARG A 86 -4.10 20.32 20.96
CA ARG A 86 -5.56 20.48 20.75
C ARG A 86 -5.99 20.28 19.30
N GLY A 87 -5.05 20.00 18.40
CA GLY A 87 -5.31 19.93 16.96
C GLY A 87 -4.15 20.46 16.15
N TRP A 88 -4.46 21.16 15.06
CA TRP A 88 -3.51 21.60 14.05
C TRP A 88 -3.44 23.12 13.97
N VAL A 89 -2.25 23.65 13.72
CA VAL A 89 -2.04 25.05 13.34
C VAL A 89 -1.42 25.05 11.95
N VAL A 90 -2.12 25.68 11.01
CA VAL A 90 -1.69 25.83 9.62
C VAL A 90 -1.48 27.31 9.37
N ALA A 91 -0.29 27.69 8.90
CA ALA A 91 0.04 29.07 8.59
C ALA A 91 0.63 29.20 7.18
N GLY A 92 0.41 30.36 6.58
CA GLY A 92 0.99 30.73 5.30
C GLY A 92 0.32 31.98 4.75
N ILE A 93 0.16 32.04 3.43
CA ILE A 93 -0.36 33.22 2.73
C ILE A 93 -1.74 32.94 2.14
N ASP A 94 -2.64 33.89 2.28
CA ASP A 94 -3.98 33.81 1.68
C ASP A 94 -4.01 34.28 0.22
N VAL A 95 -5.21 34.39 -0.35
CA VAL A 95 -5.43 34.79 -1.74
C VAL A 95 -5.14 36.26 -2.03
N ASP A 96 -5.17 37.11 -1.00
CA ASP A 96 -4.92 38.55 -1.09
C ASP A 96 -3.42 38.86 -0.92
N GLY A 97 -2.64 37.88 -0.46
CA GLY A 97 -1.20 37.99 -0.22
C GLY A 97 -0.86 38.25 1.24
N ASP A 98 -1.85 38.22 2.13
CA ASP A 98 -1.72 38.50 3.55
C ASP A 98 -1.36 37.23 4.34
N ASP A 99 -0.78 37.43 5.52
CA ASP A 99 -0.45 36.32 6.42
C ASP A 99 -1.73 35.76 7.03
N ILE A 100 -1.94 34.44 6.92
CA ILE A 100 -3.09 33.74 7.49
C ILE A 100 -2.64 32.59 8.40
N ARG A 101 -3.30 32.47 9.55
CA ARG A 101 -3.15 31.36 10.49
C ARG A 101 -4.50 30.77 10.83
N VAL A 102 -4.64 29.46 10.59
CA VAL A 102 -5.85 28.68 10.87
C VAL A 102 -5.54 27.68 11.99
N ILE A 103 -6.35 27.71 13.05
CA ILE A 103 -6.28 26.77 14.16
C ILE A 103 -7.46 25.80 14.05
N ILE A 104 -7.17 24.51 14.01
CA ILE A 104 -8.15 23.45 13.71
C ILE A 104 -8.13 22.44 14.85
N SER A 105 -9.29 21.97 15.30
CA SER A 105 -9.41 20.93 16.32
C SER A 105 -8.91 19.58 15.79
N ASN A 106 -8.65 18.60 16.68
CA ASN A 106 -8.39 17.23 16.25
C ASN A 106 -9.57 16.60 15.48
N SER A 107 -10.79 17.12 15.66
CA SER A 107 -12.00 16.65 14.96
C SER A 107 -12.23 17.32 13.60
N GLY A 108 -11.45 18.37 13.28
CA GLY A 108 -11.53 19.09 12.01
C GLY A 108 -12.37 20.37 12.06
N ASP A 109 -12.83 20.79 13.24
CA ASP A 109 -13.53 22.06 13.42
C ASP A 109 -12.53 23.21 13.39
N VAL A 110 -12.86 24.29 12.70
CA VAL A 110 -12.08 25.52 12.72
C VAL A 110 -12.34 26.23 14.05
N ILE A 111 -11.28 26.41 14.83
CA ILE A 111 -11.33 27.07 16.15
C ILE A 111 -11.12 28.57 15.99
N ASP A 112 -10.16 28.96 15.15
CA ASP A 112 -9.76 30.35 14.97
C ASP A 112 -9.11 30.58 13.60
N VAL A 113 -9.29 31.78 13.06
CA VAL A 113 -8.68 32.26 11.82
C VAL A 113 -8.16 33.68 12.06
N GLN A 114 -6.85 33.85 11.93
CA GLN A 114 -6.16 35.15 12.08
C GLN A 114 -5.61 35.57 10.72
N ARG A 115 -5.78 36.85 10.37
CA ARG A 115 -5.25 37.50 9.17
C ARG A 115 -4.58 38.81 9.56
N GLU A 116 -3.39 39.09 9.03
CA GLU A 116 -2.56 40.27 9.34
C GLU A 116 -2.21 41.07 8.09
#